data_AF-K1MYY7-F1
#
_entry.id   AF-K1MYY7-F1
#
_cell.length_a   1.000
_cell.length_b   1.000
_cell.length_c   1.000
_cell.angle_alpha   90.00
_cell.angle_beta   90.00
_cell.angle_gamma   90.00
#
_symmetry.space_group_name_H-M   'P 1'
#
loop_
_entity.id
_entity.type
_entity.pdbx_description
1 polymer ?
#
loop_
_entity_poly.entity_id
_entity_poly.type
_entity_poly.pdbx_seq_one_letter_code
_entity_poly.pdbx_strand_id
1 'polypeptide(L)' 'MYSDKTLMLNNGVEVPRIQLGTWLINNDDVRKVIRQAINVGYRAFDTAKDYGNESGVGKGIWNSDVESSDIF' A
#
# COMPACT_ATOMS: atom_id res chain seq x y z
N MET A 1 7.71 4.34 22.18
CA MET A 1 6.40 3.94 21.60
C MET A 1 6.34 4.63 20.23
N TYR A 2 6.04 3.90 19.14
CA TYR A 2 6.10 4.35 17.73
C TYR A 2 5.14 5.53 17.44
N SER A 3 5.42 6.72 17.97
CA SER A 3 4.44 7.80 18.10
C SER A 3 4.06 8.48 16.78
N ASP A 4 4.89 8.41 15.74
CA ASP A 4 4.58 9.05 14.46
C ASP A 4 4.55 8.01 13.34
N LYS A 5 3.34 7.54 13.03
CA LYS A 5 3.07 6.60 11.93
C LYS A 5 3.30 7.24 10.56
N THR A 6 3.20 8.57 10.49
CA THR A 6 3.31 9.36 9.27
C THR A 6 4.48 10.37 9.34
N LEU A 7 4.88 10.89 8.19
CA LEU A 7 5.73 12.07 8.04
C LEU A 7 4.99 13.10 7.22
N MET A 8 5.07 14.36 7.63
CA MET A 8 4.53 15.47 6.84
C MET A 8 5.53 15.87 5.76
N LEU A 9 5.06 15.87 4.52
CA LEU A 9 5.82 16.39 3.37
C LEU A 9 5.80 17.92 3.36
N ASN A 10 6.66 18.53 2.55
CA ASN A 10 6.76 20.00 2.44
C ASN A 10 5.47 20.70 1.95
N ASN A 11 4.54 19.93 1.37
CA ASN A 11 3.23 20.39 0.92
C ASN A 11 2.10 20.14 1.94
N GLY A 12 2.45 19.69 3.16
CA GLY A 12 1.50 19.44 4.25
C GLY A 12 0.80 18.08 4.19
N VAL A 13 1.06 17.24 3.19
CA VAL A 13 0.49 15.88 3.12
C VAL A 13 1.20 14.97 4.11
N GLU A 14 0.42 14.23 4.91
CA GLU A 14 0.95 13.19 5.79
C GLU A 14 1.04 11.84 5.08
N VAL A 15 2.21 11.20 5.13
CA VAL A 15 2.49 9.93 4.43
C VAL A 15 2.96 8.87 5.41
N PRO A 16 2.47 7.62 5.36
CA PRO A 16 2.98 6.55 6.21
C PRO A 16 4.48 6.32 6.01
N ARG A 17 5.20 6.21 7.14
CA ARG A 17 6.67 6.05 7.15
C ARG A 17 7.13 4.72 6.57
N ILE A 18 6.31 3.70 6.73
CA ILE A 18 6.57 2.34 6.25
C ILE A 18 5.56 2.05 5.15
N GLN A 19 6.09 1.65 4.00
CA GLN A 19 5.31 1.32 2.81
C GLN A 19 5.79 -0.02 2.27
N LEU A 20 4.88 -0.74 1.62
CA LEU A 20 5.21 -2.02 0.99
C LEU A 20 5.46 -1.82 -0.50
N GLY A 21 6.71 -2.01 -0.93
CA GLY A 21 7.07 -2.06 -2.34
C GLY A 21 6.65 -3.37 -3.01
N THR A 22 6.20 -3.29 -4.26
CA THR A 22 5.64 -4.44 -5.00
C THR A 22 6.54 -4.95 -6.14
N TRP A 23 7.79 -4.49 -6.21
CA TRP A 23 8.72 -4.86 -7.28
C TRP A 23 8.91 -6.39 -7.39
N LEU A 24 8.93 -6.92 -8.62
CA LEU A 24 9.09 -8.33 -8.97
C LEU A 24 7.94 -9.27 -8.52
N ILE A 25 6.80 -8.74 -8.09
CA ILE A 25 5.62 -9.55 -7.75
C ILE A 25 4.63 -9.53 -8.92
N ASN A 26 4.19 -10.70 -9.38
CA ASN A 26 3.17 -10.80 -10.43
C ASN A 26 1.77 -10.37 -9.92
N ASN A 27 0.83 -10.12 -10.84
CA ASN A 27 -0.51 -9.64 -10.51
C ASN A 27 -1.31 -10.55 -9.56
N ASP A 28 -1.19 -11.87 -9.69
CA ASP A 28 -1.97 -12.82 -8.89
C ASP A 28 -1.49 -12.88 -7.44
N ASP A 29 -0.18 -12.79 -7.25
CA ASP A 29 0.45 -12.83 -5.94
C ASP A 29 0.43 -11.47 -5.26
N VAL A 30 0.65 -10.37 -5.98
CA VAL A 30 0.60 -9.02 -5.38
C VAL A 30 -0.77 -8.75 -4.77
N ARG A 31 -1.86 -9.21 -5.41
CA ARG A 31 -3.22 -9.13 -4.85
C ARG A 31 -3.31 -9.76 -3.46
N LYS A 32 -2.71 -10.95 -3.26
CA LYS A 32 -2.71 -11.66 -1.98
C LYS A 32 -1.84 -10.94 -0.96
N VAL A 33 -0.67 -10.47 -1.39
CA VAL A 33 0.30 -9.73 -0.58
C VAL A 33 -0.33 -8.44 -0.04
N ILE A 34 -1.00 -7.66 -0.87
CA ILE A 34 -1.70 -6.45 -0.46
C ILE A 34 -2.74 -6.75 0.63
N ARG A 35 -3.60 -7.77 0.42
CA ARG A 35 -4.61 -8.15 1.42
C ARG A 35 -3.98 -8.54 2.76
N GLN A 36 -2.89 -9.31 2.72
CA GLN A 36 -2.16 -9.69 3.94
C GLN A 36 -1.52 -8.49 4.62
N ALA A 37 -0.91 -7.59 3.85
CA ALA A 37 -0.29 -6.38 4.36
C ALA A 37 -1.31 -5.46 5.05
N ILE A 38 -2.49 -5.27 4.47
CA ILE A 38 -3.60 -4.52 5.09
C ILE A 38 -4.00 -5.15 6.43
N ASN A 39 -4.14 -6.49 6.47
CA ASN A 39 -4.52 -7.23 7.68
C ASN A 39 -3.49 -7.10 8.81
N VAL A 40 -2.20 -6.96 8.49
CA VAL A 40 -1.14 -6.75 9.50
C VAL A 40 -0.85 -5.28 9.78
N GLY A 41 -1.60 -4.36 9.16
CA GLY A 41 -1.61 -2.94 9.51
C GLY A 41 -0.88 -2.00 8.54
N TYR A 42 -0.42 -2.47 7.38
CA TYR A 42 0.09 -1.58 6.33
C TYR A 42 -1.04 -0.70 5.79
N ARG A 43 -0.69 0.55 5.52
CA ARG A 43 -1.59 1.56 4.93
C ARG A 43 -0.95 2.31 3.76
N ALA A 44 0.23 1.89 3.31
CA ALA A 44 0.90 2.50 2.18
C ALA A 44 1.52 1.45 1.25
N PHE A 45 1.32 1.60 -0.05
CA PHE A 45 1.79 0.67 -1.07
C PHE A 45 2.52 1.40 -2.20
N ASP A 46 3.75 0.96 -2.47
CA ASP A 46 4.58 1.53 -3.54
C ASP A 46 4.60 0.56 -4.74
N THR A 47 4.16 1.06 -5.89
CA THR A 47 4.18 0.34 -7.16
C THR A 47 4.66 1.25 -8.28
N ALA A 48 4.95 0.68 -9.44
CA ALA A 48 5.29 1.41 -10.64
C ALA A 48 4.71 0.72 -11.88
N LYS A 49 4.42 1.51 -12.91
CA LYS A 49 3.94 1.02 -14.21
C LYS A 49 4.84 -0.07 -14.79
N ASP A 50 6.15 0.07 -14.67
CA ASP A 50 7.14 -0.87 -15.20
C ASP A 50 7.10 -2.24 -14.48
N TYR A 51 6.50 -2.31 -13.29
CA TYR A 51 6.31 -3.58 -12.58
C TYR A 51 5.15 -4.40 -13.17
N GLY A 52 4.28 -3.76 -13.97
CA GLY A 52 3.18 -4.40 -14.68
C GLY A 52 2.12 -5.02 -13.78
N ASN A 53 2.06 -4.64 -12.50
CA ASN A 53 1.25 -5.30 -11.47
C ASN A 53 0.20 -4.40 -10.80
N GLU A 54 -0.02 -3.18 -11.32
CA GLU A 54 -0.98 -2.19 -10.79
C GLU A 54 -2.42 -2.73 -10.70
N SER A 55 -2.83 -3.59 -11.64
CA SER A 55 -4.15 -4.22 -11.60
C SER A 55 -4.30 -5.17 -10.40
N GLY A 56 -3.25 -5.94 -10.09
CA GLY A 56 -3.20 -6.80 -8.92
C GLY A 56 -3.22 -6.00 -7.62
N VAL A 57 -2.47 -4.89 -7.57
CA VAL A 57 -2.47 -3.97 -6.41
C VAL A 57 -3.86 -3.39 -6.19
N GLY A 58 -4.46 -2.79 -7.21
CA GLY A 58 -5.79 -2.20 -7.13
C GLY A 58 -6.87 -3.21 -6.74
N LYS A 59 -6.82 -4.44 -7.28
CA LYS A 59 -7.73 -5.53 -6.86
C LYS A 59 -7.49 -5.94 -5.41
N GLY A 60 -6.25 -5.91 -4.93
CA GLY A 60 -5.93 -6.20 -3.53
C GLY A 60 -6.56 -5.18 -2.58
N ILE A 61 -6.48 -3.90 -2.92
CA ILE A 61 -7.08 -2.79 -2.15
C ILE A 61 -8.61 -2.86 -2.25
N TRP A 62 -9.17 -3.00 -3.45
CA TRP A 62 -10.63 -3.00 -3.68
C TRP A 62 -11.37 -4.11 -2.91
N ASN A 63 -10.73 -5.26 -2.72
CA ASN A 63 -11.32 -6.39 -2.00
C ASN A 63 -10.92 -6.44 -0.51
N SER A 64 -10.48 -5.31 0.04
CA SER A 64 -10.15 -5.19 1.46
C SER A 64 -11.27 -4.48 2.23
N ASP A 65 -11.29 -4.65 3.54
CA ASP A 65 -12.29 -4.04 4.43
C ASP A 65 -11.86 -2.66 4.96
N VAL A 66 -10.93 -1.98 4.27
CA VAL A 66 -10.46 -0.63 4.63
C VAL A 66 -10.89 0.40 3.60
N GLU A 67 -11.24 1.58 4.08
CA GLU A 67 -11.62 2.71 3.22
C GLU A 67 -10.44 3.13 2.34
N SER A 68 -10.72 3.51 1.11
CA SER A 68 -9.67 3.98 0.19
C SER A 68 -8.97 5.25 0.69
N SER A 69 -9.66 6.07 1.50
CA SER A 69 -9.09 7.24 2.17
C SER A 69 -8.05 6.90 3.24
N ASP A 70 -8.02 5.65 3.72
CA ASP A 70 -7.06 5.17 4.71
C ASP A 70 -5.82 4.55 4.06
N ILE A 71 -5.76 4.48 2.72
CA ILE A 71 -4.64 3.92 1.96
C ILE A 71 -3.87 5.03 1.24
N PHE A 72 -2.55 4.92 1.31
CA PHE A 72 -1.58 5.73 0.59
C PHE A 72 -0.94 4.93 -0.55
#